data_AF-Q8TXK9-F1
#
_entry.id   AF-Q8TXK9-F1
#
_cell.length_a   1.000
_cell.length_b   1.000
_cell.length_c   1.000
_cell.angle_alpha   90.00
_cell.angle_beta   90.00
_cell.angle_gamma   90.00
#
_symmetry.space_group_name_H-M   'P 1'
#
loop_
_entity.id
_entity.type
_entity.pdbx_description
1 polymer ?
#
loop_
_entity_poly.entity_id
_entity_poly.type
_entity_poly.pdbx_seq_one_letter_code
_entity_poly.pdbx_strand_id
1 'polypeptide(L)'
;MLPTPGVPRLELEEELRKHVPDEAKEFVRSVLSRLLACEREIDRTLEALDGCYVEPGPAGNPTRGDVDVLPTGKNFYSVDPRKVPTRRAWKVGKKLAENTIERYLEEHGRYPESVGIVLWASDVMRTGGEVLSQVMWLLGVRPEWDESGIVSGFEVVPLEELERPRIDVVVRISGMFRDAFPNLVKFLDEVFEAVRELDEPEGWNFVRKHALDHRIFGDPPGAYGAGVNYAVHASAWDDRSDLADVYVRWGGYAYGSDVYGEEAFSEFRRALSTVRAVSVNQSSHEWDVLSCCCHFAFHGGMVAAAEHHSGERVECYHHDTTDPHRVITRPIEEELVRLVEQKLANDEWIEAMLEHGAKGVGEWLKRVENLFGWDATTGRVPSECYEKIEDVLERYGPRFSDENPYAVEYARERLLEAKKTGSVALADDVGRVLLHLRLDADVLVGLDDQRVDHGDDRPDRRRVLDRTEQQVVAAQRRRHYVGAPVGGLVG
;
A
#
# COMPACT_ATOMS: atom_id res chain seq x y z
N MET A 1 3.72 -26.57 26.52
CA MET A 1 2.36 -26.37 27.05
C MET A 1 1.73 -25.29 26.19
N LEU A 2 0.71 -25.63 25.41
CA LEU A 2 -0.09 -24.62 24.71
C LEU A 2 -0.86 -23.82 25.78
N PRO A 3 -0.91 -22.48 25.72
CA PRO A 3 -1.70 -21.70 26.65
C PRO A 3 -3.18 -21.98 26.41
N THR A 4 -3.91 -22.11 27.51
CA THR A 4 -5.33 -22.43 27.64
C THR A 4 -6.21 -21.48 26.81
N PRO A 5 -7.16 -21.98 26.00
CA PRO A 5 -8.17 -21.13 25.39
C PRO A 5 -9.32 -20.85 26.36
N GLY A 6 -9.77 -19.60 26.36
CA GLY A 6 -11.00 -19.16 27.02
C GLY A 6 -10.73 -18.17 28.15
N VAL A 7 -11.08 -16.90 27.92
CA VAL A 7 -11.39 -15.98 29.03
C VAL A 7 -12.42 -16.69 29.90
N PRO A 8 -12.17 -16.93 31.19
CA PRO A 8 -13.14 -17.54 32.08
C PRO A 8 -14.46 -16.78 31.97
N ARG A 9 -15.55 -17.48 31.65
CA ARG A 9 -16.90 -16.90 31.44
C ARG A 9 -17.34 -15.92 32.54
N LEU A 10 -16.79 -16.08 33.75
CA LEU A 10 -16.99 -15.21 34.90
C LEU A 10 -16.27 -13.85 34.77
N GLU A 11 -15.03 -13.82 34.29
CA GLU A 11 -14.28 -12.58 34.05
C GLU A 11 -14.94 -11.78 32.94
N LEU A 12 -15.40 -12.45 31.88
CA LEU A 12 -16.13 -11.79 30.81
C LEU A 12 -17.42 -11.11 31.28
N GLU A 13 -18.28 -11.80 32.04
CA GLU A 13 -19.54 -11.21 32.52
C GLU A 13 -19.28 -10.04 33.49
N GLU A 14 -18.14 -10.04 34.18
CA GLU A 14 -17.71 -8.92 35.02
C GLU A 14 -17.23 -7.73 34.18
N GLU A 15 -16.40 -7.97 33.17
CA GLU A 15 -15.93 -6.94 32.21
C GLU A 15 -17.10 -6.34 31.41
N LEU A 16 -18.02 -7.17 30.92
CA LEU A 16 -19.26 -6.72 30.27
C LEU A 16 -20.09 -5.84 31.21
N ARG A 17 -20.19 -6.19 32.49
CA ARG A 17 -20.94 -5.38 33.46
C ARG A 17 -20.27 -4.03 33.73
N LYS A 18 -18.93 -3.98 33.78
CA LYS A 18 -18.16 -2.77 34.09
C LYS A 18 -18.03 -1.81 32.91
N HIS A 19 -17.84 -2.32 31.70
CA HIS A 19 -17.36 -1.52 30.57
C HIS A 19 -18.33 -1.43 29.39
N VAL A 20 -19.38 -2.24 29.34
CA VAL A 20 -20.30 -2.30 28.19
C VAL A 20 -21.71 -1.84 28.61
N PRO A 21 -22.30 -0.83 27.92
CA PRO A 21 -23.69 -0.42 28.13
C PRO A 21 -24.65 -1.61 27.96
N ASP A 22 -25.73 -1.65 28.76
CA ASP A 22 -26.69 -2.77 28.75
C ASP A 22 -27.22 -3.10 27.34
N GLU A 23 -27.50 -2.07 26.55
CA GLU A 23 -27.97 -2.15 25.17
C GLU A 23 -26.96 -2.77 24.18
N ALA A 24 -25.66 -2.76 24.49
CA ALA A 24 -24.61 -3.33 23.65
C ALA A 24 -24.19 -4.74 24.08
N LYS A 25 -24.63 -5.23 25.25
CA LYS A 25 -24.16 -6.51 25.82
C LYS A 25 -24.49 -7.71 24.95
N GLU A 26 -25.69 -7.77 24.36
CA GLU A 26 -26.07 -8.87 23.48
C GLU A 26 -25.22 -8.89 22.20
N PHE A 27 -24.96 -7.72 21.61
CA PHE A 27 -24.07 -7.58 20.48
C PHE A 27 -22.65 -8.04 20.82
N VAL A 28 -22.07 -7.60 21.94
CA VAL A 28 -20.71 -8.02 22.35
C VAL A 28 -20.65 -9.52 22.62
N ARG A 29 -21.67 -10.12 23.24
CA ARG A 29 -21.75 -11.58 23.41
C ARG A 29 -21.79 -12.32 22.07
N SER A 30 -22.53 -11.81 21.09
CA SER A 30 -22.57 -12.36 19.73
C SER A 30 -21.20 -12.30 19.05
N VAL A 31 -20.52 -11.16 19.11
CA VAL A 31 -19.17 -11.00 18.55
C VAL A 31 -18.18 -11.95 19.19
N LEU A 32 -18.18 -12.03 20.53
CA LEU A 32 -17.26 -12.94 21.23
C LEU A 32 -17.51 -14.40 20.86
N SER A 33 -18.77 -14.83 20.80
CA SER A 33 -19.12 -16.19 20.40
C SER A 33 -18.53 -16.53 19.02
N ARG A 34 -18.60 -15.57 18.08
CA ARG A 34 -18.02 -15.72 16.74
C ARG A 34 -16.49 -15.72 16.77
N LEU A 35 -15.85 -14.93 17.62
CA LEU A 35 -14.39 -14.93 17.79
C LEU A 35 -13.86 -16.24 18.38
N LEU A 36 -14.52 -16.77 19.42
CA LEU A 36 -14.14 -18.05 20.02
C LEU A 36 -14.31 -19.20 19.02
N ALA A 37 -15.29 -19.10 18.12
CA ALA A 37 -15.46 -20.07 17.04
C ALA A 37 -14.36 -20.02 15.96
N CYS A 38 -13.43 -19.04 15.98
CA CYS A 38 -12.29 -19.00 15.04
C CYS A 38 -11.26 -20.10 15.28
N GLU A 39 -11.29 -20.80 16.43
CA GLU A 39 -10.44 -21.98 16.69
C GLU A 39 -10.61 -23.09 15.63
N ARG A 40 -11.71 -23.05 14.87
CA ARG A 40 -12.03 -24.00 13.79
C ARG A 40 -11.19 -23.87 12.52
N GLU A 41 -10.28 -22.88 12.41
CA GLU A 41 -9.52 -22.64 11.16
C GLU A 41 -8.70 -23.87 10.69
N ILE A 42 -8.03 -24.55 11.62
CA ILE A 42 -7.25 -25.76 11.31
C ILE A 42 -8.20 -26.90 10.93
N ASP A 43 -9.26 -27.12 11.69
CA ASP A 43 -10.26 -28.17 11.42
C ASP A 43 -10.89 -28.00 10.04
N ARG A 44 -11.27 -26.77 9.68
CA ARG A 44 -11.82 -26.45 8.35
C ARG A 44 -10.82 -26.67 7.23
N THR A 45 -9.54 -26.44 7.49
CA THR A 45 -8.46 -26.76 6.54
C THR A 45 -8.34 -28.27 6.34
N LEU A 46 -8.42 -29.07 7.42
CA LEU A 46 -8.39 -30.52 7.34
C LEU A 46 -9.60 -31.08 6.60
N GLU A 47 -10.81 -30.56 6.88
CA GLU A 47 -12.02 -30.92 6.14
C GLU A 47 -11.89 -30.64 4.64
N ALA A 48 -11.30 -29.49 4.26
CA ALA A 48 -11.05 -29.16 2.86
C ALA A 48 -10.11 -30.17 2.19
N LEU A 49 -9.06 -30.61 2.89
CA LEU A 49 -8.12 -31.62 2.41
C LEU A 49 -8.77 -33.01 2.26
N ASP A 50 -9.77 -33.31 3.09
CA ASP A 50 -10.60 -34.52 2.96
C ASP A 50 -11.68 -34.41 1.86
N GLY A 51 -11.70 -33.30 1.11
CA GLY A 51 -12.69 -33.06 0.05
C GLY A 51 -14.08 -32.73 0.58
N CYS A 52 -14.20 -32.33 1.85
CA CYS A 52 -15.47 -31.90 2.42
C CYS A 52 -15.84 -30.48 1.95
N TYR A 53 -17.14 -30.17 2.07
CA TYR A 53 -17.66 -28.84 1.81
C TYR A 53 -17.27 -27.86 2.92
N VAL A 54 -16.53 -26.81 2.56
CA VAL A 54 -16.20 -25.69 3.45
C VAL A 54 -17.25 -24.60 3.29
N GLU A 55 -17.90 -24.25 4.40
CA GLU A 55 -18.98 -23.24 4.43
C GLU A 55 -18.49 -21.89 3.89
N PRO A 56 -19.21 -21.26 2.94
CA PRO A 56 -18.87 -19.94 2.44
C PRO A 56 -19.32 -18.83 3.39
N GLY A 57 -18.67 -17.67 3.32
CA GLY A 57 -19.05 -16.50 4.10
C GLY A 57 -18.53 -15.20 3.51
N PRO A 58 -19.02 -14.04 3.98
CA PRO A 58 -18.53 -12.76 3.49
C PRO A 58 -17.09 -12.51 3.98
N ALA A 59 -16.27 -11.90 3.13
CA ALA A 59 -15.03 -11.23 3.51
C ALA A 59 -15.31 -9.76 3.84
N GLY A 60 -14.44 -9.14 4.65
CA GLY A 60 -14.58 -7.73 5.02
C GLY A 60 -13.67 -7.37 6.19
N ASN A 61 -13.94 -6.25 6.84
CA ASN A 61 -13.16 -5.82 7.99
C ASN A 61 -14.02 -5.87 9.28
N PRO A 62 -13.75 -6.80 10.21
CA PRO A 62 -14.52 -6.90 11.44
C PRO A 62 -14.44 -5.62 12.29
N THR A 63 -13.32 -4.89 12.26
CA THR A 63 -13.16 -3.62 13.02
C THR A 63 -13.85 -2.43 12.36
N ARG A 64 -14.34 -2.57 11.12
CA ARG A 64 -15.17 -1.57 10.40
C ARG A 64 -16.68 -1.76 10.64
N GLY A 65 -17.03 -2.71 11.50
CA GLY A 65 -18.42 -3.06 11.83
C GLY A 65 -18.96 -4.26 11.05
N ASP A 66 -18.17 -4.91 10.20
CA ASP A 66 -18.59 -6.09 9.44
C ASP A 66 -18.45 -7.36 10.28
N VAL A 67 -19.13 -7.44 11.42
CA VAL A 67 -19.00 -8.57 12.35
C VAL A 67 -19.49 -9.91 11.78
N ASP A 68 -20.25 -9.88 10.68
CA ASP A 68 -20.75 -11.05 9.94
C ASP A 68 -19.66 -11.81 9.16
N VAL A 69 -18.47 -11.23 9.03
CA VAL A 69 -17.29 -11.93 8.50
C VAL A 69 -16.79 -13.01 9.48
N LEU A 70 -17.13 -12.89 10.77
CA LEU A 70 -16.79 -13.87 11.79
C LEU A 70 -17.86 -14.98 11.87
N PRO A 71 -17.49 -16.22 12.24
CA PRO A 71 -16.13 -16.69 12.51
C PRO A 71 -15.33 -16.86 11.21
N THR A 72 -14.01 -16.86 11.34
CA THR A 72 -13.08 -17.28 10.27
C THR A 72 -13.19 -18.80 9.99
N GLY A 73 -12.31 -19.35 9.16
CA GLY A 73 -12.43 -20.75 8.70
C GLY A 73 -13.59 -20.97 7.73
N LYS A 74 -13.96 -19.94 6.95
CA LYS A 74 -14.96 -20.01 5.87
C LYS A 74 -14.29 -19.85 4.52
N ASN A 75 -14.88 -20.44 3.48
CA ASN A 75 -14.50 -20.18 2.10
C ASN A 75 -15.08 -18.83 1.65
N PHE A 76 -14.36 -17.75 1.91
CA PHE A 76 -14.95 -16.42 1.80
C PHE A 76 -15.29 -16.03 0.34
N TYR A 77 -16.33 -15.23 0.18
CA TYR A 77 -16.67 -14.51 -1.04
C TYR A 77 -16.58 -13.00 -0.81
N SER A 78 -16.50 -12.24 -1.91
CA SER A 78 -16.39 -10.78 -1.86
C SER A 78 -17.75 -10.10 -1.92
N VAL A 79 -18.04 -9.37 -3.00
CA VAL A 79 -19.23 -8.54 -3.16
C VAL A 79 -19.87 -8.76 -4.53
N ASP A 80 -21.17 -8.47 -4.64
CA ASP A 80 -21.84 -8.37 -5.94
C ASP A 80 -21.37 -7.08 -6.63
N PRO A 81 -20.62 -7.17 -7.75
CA PRO A 81 -20.04 -5.99 -8.39
C PRO A 81 -21.08 -5.04 -8.96
N ARG A 82 -22.35 -5.46 -9.11
CA ARG A 82 -23.46 -4.62 -9.58
C ARG A 82 -24.01 -3.69 -8.49
N LYS A 83 -23.67 -3.94 -7.23
CA LYS A 83 -24.09 -3.12 -6.08
C LYS A 83 -23.05 -2.08 -5.68
N VAL A 84 -22.00 -1.93 -6.48
CA VAL A 84 -20.88 -1.01 -6.23
C VAL A 84 -21.02 0.23 -7.12
N PRO A 85 -20.97 1.46 -6.58
CA PRO A 85 -20.77 1.75 -5.16
C PRO A 85 -22.05 1.54 -4.35
N THR A 86 -21.91 1.15 -3.08
CA THR A 86 -23.07 1.05 -2.17
C THR A 86 -23.50 2.44 -1.68
N ARG A 87 -24.75 2.58 -1.22
CA ARG A 87 -25.24 3.84 -0.61
C ARG A 87 -24.42 4.31 0.61
N ARG A 88 -23.81 3.38 1.35
CA ARG A 88 -22.92 3.69 2.49
C ARG A 88 -21.57 4.22 1.97
N ALA A 89 -20.98 3.51 1.02
CA ALA A 89 -19.73 3.90 0.38
C ALA A 89 -19.83 5.27 -0.30
N TRP A 90 -20.97 5.57 -0.92
CA TRP A 90 -21.24 6.86 -1.54
C TRP A 90 -21.05 8.04 -0.59
N LYS A 91 -21.57 7.94 0.64
CA LYS A 91 -21.45 9.00 1.65
C LYS A 91 -20.00 9.27 2.02
N VAL A 92 -19.21 8.20 2.21
CA VAL A 92 -17.79 8.31 2.56
C VAL A 92 -16.98 8.84 1.37
N GLY A 93 -17.17 8.29 0.17
CA GLY A 93 -16.45 8.74 -1.03
C GLY A 93 -16.74 10.17 -1.43
N LYS A 94 -17.99 10.64 -1.26
CA LYS A 94 -18.32 12.06 -1.39
C LYS A 94 -17.47 12.91 -0.44
N LYS A 95 -17.33 12.50 0.82
CA LYS A 95 -16.51 13.21 1.81
C LYS A 95 -15.01 13.14 1.48
N LEU A 96 -14.51 12.03 0.93
CA LEU A 96 -13.13 11.91 0.44
C LEU A 96 -12.83 12.95 -0.65
N ALA A 97 -13.73 13.09 -1.62
CA ALA A 97 -13.60 14.05 -2.70
C ALA A 97 -13.66 15.50 -2.20
N GLU A 98 -14.61 15.81 -1.31
CA GLU A 98 -14.72 17.13 -0.67
C GLU A 98 -13.45 17.47 0.12
N ASN A 99 -12.97 16.56 0.98
CA ASN A 99 -11.74 16.78 1.75
C ASN A 99 -10.52 16.99 0.84
N THR A 100 -10.41 16.24 -0.26
CA THR A 100 -9.32 16.41 -1.25
C THR A 100 -9.35 17.81 -1.86
N ILE A 101 -10.53 18.26 -2.28
CA ILE A 101 -10.73 19.58 -2.89
C ILE A 101 -10.48 20.69 -1.87
N GLU A 102 -11.10 20.61 -0.70
CA GLU A 102 -10.98 21.59 0.39
C GLU A 102 -9.52 21.77 0.77
N ARG A 103 -8.80 20.66 1.00
CA ARG A 103 -7.39 20.72 1.39
C ARG A 103 -6.50 21.35 0.32
N TYR A 104 -6.66 20.95 -0.93
CA TYR A 104 -5.90 21.53 -2.02
C TYR A 104 -6.22 23.02 -2.21
N LEU A 105 -7.47 23.41 -2.07
CA LEU A 105 -7.91 24.81 -2.17
C LEU A 105 -7.33 25.67 -1.03
N GLU A 106 -7.30 25.15 0.20
CA GLU A 106 -6.67 25.82 1.35
C GLU A 106 -5.16 26.05 1.13
N GLU A 107 -4.47 25.06 0.57
CA GLU A 107 -3.01 25.10 0.37
C GLU A 107 -2.59 25.93 -0.85
N HIS A 108 -3.37 25.92 -1.93
CA HIS A 108 -2.98 26.50 -3.22
C HIS A 108 -3.85 27.67 -3.69
N GLY A 109 -4.97 27.96 -3.03
CA GLY A 109 -5.90 29.04 -3.41
C GLY A 109 -6.63 28.83 -4.73
N ARG A 110 -6.55 27.62 -5.32
CA ARG A 110 -7.22 27.21 -6.56
C ARG A 110 -7.65 25.75 -6.48
N TYR A 111 -8.62 25.36 -7.30
CA TYR A 111 -9.02 23.96 -7.44
C TYR A 111 -7.90 23.12 -8.11
N PRO A 112 -7.72 21.84 -7.73
CA PRO A 112 -6.85 20.94 -8.47
C PRO A 112 -7.49 20.67 -9.82
N GLU A 113 -6.76 20.82 -10.93
CA GLU A 113 -7.36 20.55 -12.25
C GLU A 113 -7.60 19.05 -12.49
N SER A 114 -6.73 18.21 -11.93
CA SER A 114 -6.84 16.75 -12.00
C SER A 114 -6.33 16.08 -10.73
N VAL A 115 -6.99 14.99 -10.34
CA VAL A 115 -6.60 14.11 -9.23
C VAL A 115 -6.26 12.72 -9.75
N GLY A 116 -5.10 12.20 -9.35
CA GLY A 116 -4.69 10.82 -9.59
C GLY A 116 -5.32 9.89 -8.55
N ILE A 117 -6.04 8.87 -9.01
CA ILE A 117 -6.71 7.88 -8.13
C ILE A 117 -6.30 6.47 -8.53
N VAL A 118 -5.96 5.66 -7.53
CA VAL A 118 -5.70 4.23 -7.71
C VAL A 118 -6.95 3.44 -7.29
N LEU A 119 -7.44 2.57 -8.16
CA LEU A 119 -8.55 1.66 -7.86
C LEU A 119 -8.05 0.23 -7.66
N TRP A 120 -8.18 -0.24 -6.42
CA TRP A 120 -7.86 -1.61 -6.03
C TRP A 120 -9.13 -2.42 -5.79
N ALA A 121 -9.10 -3.67 -6.26
CA ALA A 121 -10.20 -4.60 -6.00
C ALA A 121 -10.46 -4.77 -4.51
N SER A 122 -9.40 -4.87 -3.70
CA SER A 122 -9.50 -5.06 -2.25
C SER A 122 -10.18 -3.89 -1.54
N ASP A 123 -10.00 -2.65 -2.01
CA ASP A 123 -10.71 -1.49 -1.46
C ASP A 123 -12.21 -1.64 -1.73
N VAL A 124 -12.59 -1.88 -2.99
CA VAL A 124 -14.00 -2.07 -3.38
C VAL A 124 -14.65 -3.19 -2.57
N MET A 125 -13.97 -4.33 -2.42
CA MET A 125 -14.49 -5.48 -1.70
C MET A 125 -14.67 -5.22 -0.20
N ARG A 126 -13.85 -4.35 0.41
CA ARG A 126 -13.95 -4.01 1.85
C ARG A 126 -14.92 -2.87 2.14
N THR A 127 -15.01 -1.91 1.22
CA THR A 127 -15.71 -0.65 1.48
C THR A 127 -17.05 -0.55 0.74
N GLY A 128 -17.25 -1.41 -0.25
CA GLY A 128 -18.37 -1.29 -1.18
C GLY A 128 -18.20 -0.14 -2.17
N GLY A 129 -16.98 0.34 -2.42
CA GLY A 129 -16.67 1.32 -3.47
C GLY A 129 -16.54 2.77 -3.00
N GLU A 130 -15.85 3.02 -1.89
CA GLU A 130 -15.62 4.38 -1.37
C GLU A 130 -14.75 5.21 -2.33
N VAL A 131 -13.64 4.64 -2.83
CA VAL A 131 -12.75 5.34 -3.76
C VAL A 131 -13.42 5.52 -5.13
N LEU A 132 -14.25 4.57 -5.57
CA LEU A 132 -15.07 4.75 -6.78
C LEU A 132 -16.04 5.92 -6.61
N SER A 133 -16.68 6.02 -5.44
CA SER A 133 -17.58 7.13 -5.12
C SER A 133 -16.86 8.48 -5.07
N GLN A 134 -15.59 8.49 -4.63
CA GLN A 134 -14.74 9.67 -4.70
C GLN A 134 -14.51 10.12 -6.14
N VAL A 135 -14.18 9.21 -7.05
CA VAL A 135 -14.04 9.51 -8.50
C VAL A 135 -15.32 10.15 -9.03
N MET A 136 -16.48 9.53 -8.78
CA MET A 136 -17.76 10.03 -9.26
C MET A 136 -18.08 11.44 -8.73
N TRP A 137 -17.83 11.71 -7.44
CA TRP A 137 -18.09 13.05 -6.88
C TRP A 137 -17.11 14.09 -7.42
N LEU A 138 -15.81 13.79 -7.61
CA LEU A 138 -14.86 14.71 -8.24
C LEU A 138 -15.37 15.18 -9.63
N LEU A 139 -15.88 14.25 -10.42
CA LEU A 139 -16.48 14.50 -11.74
C LEU A 139 -17.85 15.22 -11.67
N GLY A 140 -18.47 15.27 -10.49
CA GLY A 140 -19.79 15.89 -10.29
C GLY A 140 -20.94 15.00 -10.76
N VAL A 141 -20.86 13.71 -10.46
CA VAL A 141 -21.84 12.69 -10.84
C VAL A 141 -22.30 11.91 -9.61
N ARG A 142 -23.58 11.53 -9.57
CA ARG A 142 -24.20 10.71 -8.51
C ARG A 142 -24.59 9.35 -9.04
N PRO A 143 -24.26 8.24 -8.35
CA PRO A 143 -24.81 6.93 -8.70
C PRO A 143 -26.32 6.87 -8.43
N GLU A 144 -27.05 6.18 -9.30
CA GLU A 144 -28.45 5.83 -9.12
C GLU A 144 -28.58 4.36 -8.74
N TRP A 145 -29.51 4.06 -7.84
CA TRP A 145 -29.79 2.69 -7.42
C TRP A 145 -31.25 2.35 -7.56
N ASP A 146 -31.52 1.10 -7.95
CA ASP A 146 -32.85 0.52 -7.83
C ASP A 146 -33.22 0.20 -6.37
N GLU A 147 -34.43 -0.34 -6.18
CA GLU A 147 -34.94 -0.74 -4.86
C GLU A 147 -34.11 -1.88 -4.23
N SER A 148 -33.42 -2.69 -5.03
CA SER A 148 -32.57 -3.82 -4.59
C SER A 148 -31.14 -3.38 -4.23
N GLY A 149 -30.80 -2.11 -4.45
CA GLY A 149 -29.48 -1.53 -4.23
C GLY A 149 -28.48 -1.85 -5.36
N ILE A 150 -28.96 -2.32 -6.52
CA ILE A 150 -28.13 -2.43 -7.72
C ILE A 150 -27.99 -1.05 -8.33
N VAL A 151 -26.77 -0.71 -8.77
CA VAL A 151 -26.50 0.53 -9.49
C VAL A 151 -27.12 0.45 -10.87
N SER A 152 -28.12 1.30 -11.12
CA SER A 152 -28.90 1.31 -12.37
C SER A 152 -28.39 2.33 -13.38
N GLY A 153 -27.56 3.28 -12.96
CA GLY A 153 -27.07 4.37 -13.78
C GLY A 153 -26.40 5.46 -12.94
N PHE A 154 -26.37 6.67 -13.49
CA PHE A 154 -25.84 7.84 -12.81
C PHE A 154 -26.53 9.12 -13.28
N GLU A 155 -26.54 10.12 -12.42
CA GLU A 155 -27.03 11.47 -12.67
C GLU A 155 -25.86 12.45 -12.70
N VAL A 156 -25.75 13.24 -13.77
CA VAL A 156 -24.82 14.37 -13.82
C VAL A 156 -25.39 15.52 -12.99
N VAL A 157 -24.66 15.95 -11.96
CA VAL A 157 -25.07 17.07 -11.10
C VAL A 157 -24.88 18.39 -11.86
N PRO A 158 -25.91 19.25 -11.98
CA PRO A 158 -25.77 20.57 -12.60
C PRO A 158 -24.73 21.45 -11.87
N LEU A 159 -24.02 22.32 -12.60
CA LEU A 159 -22.98 23.18 -12.01
C LEU A 159 -23.53 24.12 -10.93
N GLU A 160 -24.79 24.54 -11.05
CA GLU A 160 -25.48 25.38 -10.06
C GLU A 160 -25.65 24.67 -8.72
N GLU A 161 -25.77 23.34 -8.73
CA GLU A 161 -25.82 22.53 -7.51
C GLU A 161 -24.42 22.07 -7.08
N LEU A 162 -23.51 21.86 -8.03
CA LEU A 162 -22.15 21.41 -7.75
C LEU A 162 -21.31 22.52 -7.08
N GLU A 163 -21.55 23.79 -7.44
CA GLU A 163 -20.90 24.99 -6.89
C GLU A 163 -19.36 25.03 -7.00
N ARG A 164 -18.79 24.21 -7.89
CA ARG A 164 -17.35 24.15 -8.21
C ARG A 164 -17.13 23.57 -9.60
N PRO A 165 -15.91 23.67 -10.16
CA PRO A 165 -15.56 22.94 -11.37
C PRO A 165 -15.67 21.42 -11.19
N ARG A 166 -15.91 20.73 -12.31
CA ARG A 166 -15.70 19.28 -12.41
C ARG A 166 -14.19 19.03 -12.46
N ILE A 167 -13.72 18.24 -11.51
CA ILE A 167 -12.30 17.92 -11.37
C ILE A 167 -12.00 16.71 -12.23
N ASP A 168 -10.99 16.79 -13.11
CA ASP A 168 -10.59 15.63 -13.92
C ASP A 168 -9.95 14.56 -13.03
N VAL A 169 -9.99 13.31 -13.49
CA VAL A 169 -9.45 12.19 -12.73
C VAL A 169 -8.66 11.27 -13.65
N VAL A 170 -7.41 11.01 -13.28
CA VAL A 170 -6.59 9.98 -13.92
C VAL A 170 -6.65 8.73 -13.05
N VAL A 171 -7.29 7.68 -13.57
CA VAL A 171 -7.54 6.45 -12.85
C VAL A 171 -6.48 5.41 -13.19
N ARG A 172 -5.81 4.88 -12.16
CA ARG A 172 -4.95 3.70 -12.26
C ARG A 172 -5.63 2.49 -11.64
N ILE A 173 -6.13 1.56 -12.44
CA ILE A 173 -6.72 0.30 -11.96
C ILE A 173 -5.64 -0.76 -11.73
N SER A 174 -5.67 -1.50 -10.63
CA SER A 174 -4.87 -2.73 -10.50
C SER A 174 -5.36 -3.83 -11.46
N GLY A 175 -4.50 -4.77 -11.83
CA GLY A 175 -4.89 -5.95 -12.61
C GLY A 175 -6.00 -6.77 -11.94
N MET A 176 -6.00 -6.87 -10.60
CA MET A 176 -7.10 -7.51 -9.87
C MET A 176 -8.42 -6.73 -10.00
N PHE A 177 -8.38 -5.40 -10.06
CA PHE A 177 -9.58 -4.59 -10.30
C PHE A 177 -10.13 -4.82 -11.71
N ARG A 178 -9.26 -4.82 -12.73
CA ARG A 178 -9.63 -5.18 -14.11
C ARG A 178 -10.34 -6.53 -14.16
N ASP A 179 -9.80 -7.54 -13.46
CA ASP A 179 -10.31 -8.91 -13.51
C ASP A 179 -11.62 -9.08 -12.72
N ALA A 180 -11.72 -8.49 -11.53
CA ALA A 180 -12.86 -8.66 -10.64
C ALA A 180 -14.04 -7.71 -10.92
N PHE A 181 -13.75 -6.54 -11.51
CA PHE A 181 -14.74 -5.46 -11.70
C PHE A 181 -14.75 -4.87 -13.12
N PRO A 182 -14.77 -5.69 -14.20
CA PRO A 182 -14.81 -5.18 -15.57
C PRO A 182 -16.06 -4.32 -15.84
N ASN A 183 -17.17 -4.59 -15.15
CA ASN A 183 -18.38 -3.76 -15.23
C ASN A 183 -18.15 -2.34 -14.68
N LEU A 184 -17.30 -2.19 -13.64
CA LEU A 184 -17.02 -0.87 -13.06
C LEU A 184 -16.04 -0.08 -13.92
N VAL A 185 -15.13 -0.75 -14.64
CA VAL A 185 -14.29 -0.12 -15.67
C VAL A 185 -15.16 0.49 -16.76
N LYS A 186 -16.10 -0.30 -17.30
CA LYS A 186 -17.05 0.18 -18.31
C LYS A 186 -17.91 1.32 -17.79
N PHE A 187 -18.48 1.18 -16.59
CA PHE A 187 -19.32 2.20 -15.98
C PHE A 187 -18.57 3.53 -15.77
N LEU A 188 -17.31 3.48 -15.33
CA LEU A 188 -16.50 4.69 -15.19
C LEU A 188 -16.21 5.37 -16.53
N ASP A 189 -15.94 4.58 -17.57
CA ASP A 189 -15.72 5.10 -18.93
C ASP A 189 -16.97 5.82 -19.45
N GLU A 190 -18.16 5.24 -19.27
CA GLU A 190 -19.45 5.89 -19.58
C GLU A 190 -19.64 7.21 -18.81
N VAL A 191 -19.23 7.26 -17.54
CA VAL A 191 -19.27 8.48 -16.72
C VAL A 191 -18.32 9.55 -17.26
N PHE A 192 -17.08 9.18 -17.61
CA PHE A 192 -16.11 10.11 -18.18
C PHE A 192 -16.60 10.70 -19.50
N GLU A 193 -17.15 9.87 -20.39
CA GLU A 193 -17.70 10.32 -21.66
C GLU A 193 -18.88 11.27 -21.47
N ALA A 194 -19.84 10.91 -20.61
CA ALA A 194 -20.98 11.77 -20.33
C ALA A 194 -20.56 13.15 -19.78
N VAL A 195 -19.54 13.21 -18.93
CA VAL A 195 -19.03 14.47 -18.37
C VAL A 195 -18.21 15.27 -19.39
N ARG A 196 -17.47 14.60 -20.27
CA ARG A 196 -16.67 15.22 -21.33
C ARG A 196 -17.54 15.93 -22.37
N GLU A 197 -18.68 15.33 -22.72
CA GLU A 197 -19.59 15.84 -23.76
C GLU A 197 -20.44 17.04 -23.32
N LEU A 198 -20.52 17.34 -22.02
CA LEU A 198 -21.30 18.47 -21.48
C LEU A 198 -20.86 19.80 -22.09
N ASP A 199 -21.82 20.62 -22.54
CA ASP A 199 -21.60 21.96 -23.07
C ASP A 199 -21.33 22.97 -21.94
N GLU A 200 -20.21 22.77 -21.25
CA GLU A 200 -19.73 23.59 -20.13
C GLU A 200 -18.42 24.30 -20.49
N PRO A 201 -18.16 25.51 -19.96
CA PRO A 201 -16.87 26.17 -20.15
C PRO A 201 -15.71 25.34 -19.60
N GLU A 202 -14.57 25.30 -20.29
CA GLU A 202 -13.37 24.54 -19.87
C GLU A 202 -12.84 24.95 -18.48
N GLY A 203 -13.06 26.20 -18.05
CA GLY A 203 -12.71 26.66 -16.70
C GLY A 203 -13.59 26.09 -15.58
N TRP A 204 -14.70 25.44 -15.93
CA TRP A 204 -15.64 24.78 -15.01
C TRP A 204 -15.74 23.26 -15.24
N ASN A 205 -15.12 22.75 -16.31
CA ASN A 205 -15.07 21.33 -16.62
C ASN A 205 -13.66 20.95 -17.08
N PHE A 206 -12.83 20.47 -16.14
CA PHE A 206 -11.44 20.12 -16.43
C PHE A 206 -11.33 18.81 -17.23
N VAL A 207 -12.33 17.93 -17.16
CA VAL A 207 -12.42 16.72 -18.00
C VAL A 207 -12.46 17.10 -19.47
N ARG A 208 -13.30 18.09 -19.81
CA ARG A 208 -13.41 18.66 -21.17
C ARG A 208 -12.14 19.44 -21.54
N LYS A 209 -11.62 20.26 -20.63
CA LYS A 209 -10.39 21.07 -20.83
C LYS A 209 -9.19 20.22 -21.26
N HIS A 210 -8.96 19.09 -20.60
CA HIS A 210 -7.78 18.27 -20.89
C HIS A 210 -7.90 17.47 -22.20
N ALA A 211 -9.12 17.26 -22.71
CA ALA A 211 -9.40 16.65 -24.03
C ALA A 211 -8.53 15.41 -24.33
N LEU A 212 -8.50 14.54 -23.34
CA LEU A 212 -7.61 13.41 -23.24
C LEU A 212 -8.51 12.19 -23.63
N ASP A 213 -8.00 11.20 -24.37
CA ASP A 213 -8.80 10.15 -25.01
C ASP A 213 -9.10 8.98 -24.05
N HIS A 214 -8.18 8.67 -23.15
CA HIS A 214 -8.33 7.66 -22.11
C HIS A 214 -8.10 8.23 -20.70
N ARG A 215 -8.90 7.79 -19.72
CA ARG A 215 -8.72 8.13 -18.29
C ARG A 215 -8.42 6.95 -17.39
N ILE A 216 -8.67 5.74 -17.87
CA ILE A 216 -8.51 4.53 -17.07
C ILE A 216 -7.32 3.76 -17.62
N PHE A 217 -6.29 3.64 -16.78
CA PHE A 217 -5.02 3.03 -17.12
C PHE A 217 -4.73 1.85 -16.19
N GLY A 218 -4.16 0.78 -16.74
CA GLY A 218 -4.07 -0.53 -16.12
C GLY A 218 -2.73 -1.22 -16.36
N ASP A 219 -2.53 -2.35 -15.68
CA ASP A 219 -1.48 -3.31 -16.04
C ASP A 219 -1.77 -3.89 -17.43
N PRO A 220 -0.79 -4.41 -18.19
CA PRO A 220 -1.10 -5.14 -19.41
C PRO A 220 -1.98 -6.37 -19.09
N PRO A 221 -2.82 -6.83 -20.04
CA PRO A 221 -3.63 -8.03 -19.85
C PRO A 221 -2.80 -9.23 -19.38
N GLY A 222 -3.23 -9.89 -18.31
CA GLY A 222 -2.52 -11.02 -17.69
C GLY A 222 -1.35 -10.66 -16.77
N ALA A 223 -1.01 -9.37 -16.63
CA ALA A 223 -0.01 -8.89 -15.68
C ALA A 223 -0.65 -8.14 -14.50
N TYR A 224 0.15 -7.92 -13.45
CA TYR A 224 -0.25 -7.30 -12.18
C TYR A 224 0.89 -6.48 -11.59
N GLY A 225 0.57 -5.32 -11.02
CA GLY A 225 1.50 -4.52 -10.19
C GLY A 225 2.14 -3.35 -10.93
N ALA A 226 2.71 -2.40 -10.19
CA ALA A 226 3.20 -1.16 -10.79
C ALA A 226 4.67 -1.22 -11.28
N GLY A 227 5.38 -2.33 -11.08
CA GLY A 227 6.81 -2.46 -11.40
C GLY A 227 7.75 -1.72 -10.44
N VAL A 228 7.33 -0.57 -9.93
CA VAL A 228 8.11 0.34 -9.07
C VAL A 228 8.65 -0.35 -7.81
N ASN A 229 7.85 -1.17 -7.13
CA ASN A 229 8.32 -1.94 -5.98
C ASN A 229 9.50 -2.85 -6.34
N TYR A 230 9.48 -3.51 -7.51
CA TYR A 230 10.57 -4.38 -7.91
C TYR A 230 11.86 -3.60 -8.17
N ALA A 231 11.76 -2.42 -8.80
CA ALA A 231 12.90 -1.53 -9.01
C ALA A 231 13.50 -1.07 -7.67
N VAL A 232 12.65 -0.62 -6.73
CA VAL A 232 13.07 -0.19 -5.38
C VAL A 232 13.70 -1.34 -4.60
N HIS A 233 13.05 -2.51 -4.53
CA HIS A 233 13.57 -3.65 -3.76
C HIS A 233 14.91 -4.15 -4.32
N ALA A 234 15.07 -4.15 -5.64
CA ALA A 234 16.31 -4.56 -6.31
C ALA A 234 17.39 -3.47 -6.32
N SER A 235 17.11 -2.25 -5.83
CA SER A 235 17.96 -1.07 -5.99
C SER A 235 18.41 -0.87 -7.45
N ALA A 236 17.49 -1.15 -8.38
CA ALA A 236 17.73 -1.12 -9.82
C ALA A 236 17.18 0.18 -10.44
N TRP A 237 17.58 1.31 -9.86
CA TRP A 237 17.21 2.66 -10.27
C TRP A 237 18.31 3.63 -9.82
N ASP A 238 18.60 4.66 -10.62
CA ASP A 238 19.58 5.69 -10.30
C ASP A 238 18.91 6.95 -9.76
N ASP A 239 17.79 7.36 -10.36
CA ASP A 239 16.99 8.49 -9.89
C ASP A 239 15.48 8.31 -10.10
N ARG A 240 14.67 9.27 -9.60
CA ARG A 240 13.21 9.16 -9.64
C ARG A 240 12.61 9.11 -11.05
N SER A 241 13.33 9.56 -12.08
CA SER A 241 12.86 9.45 -13.47
C SER A 241 12.83 8.00 -13.95
N ASP A 242 13.73 7.13 -13.49
CA ASP A 242 13.68 5.69 -13.77
C ASP A 242 12.41 5.07 -13.19
N LEU A 243 12.04 5.45 -11.96
CA LEU A 243 10.82 4.97 -11.31
C LEU A 243 9.56 5.46 -12.04
N ALA A 244 9.58 6.71 -12.55
CA ALA A 244 8.51 7.25 -13.39
C ALA A 244 8.36 6.45 -14.71
N ASP A 245 9.46 6.14 -15.39
CA ASP A 245 9.45 5.35 -16.61
C ASP A 245 8.97 3.91 -16.38
N VAL A 246 9.40 3.27 -15.28
CA VAL A 246 8.89 1.97 -14.85
C VAL A 246 7.38 2.03 -14.64
N TYR A 247 6.90 3.05 -13.93
CA TYR A 247 5.47 3.24 -13.67
C TYR A 247 4.65 3.38 -14.95
N VAL A 248 5.13 4.17 -15.92
CA VAL A 248 4.49 4.32 -17.24
C VAL A 248 4.52 3.01 -18.01
N ARG A 249 5.64 2.28 -17.99
CA ARG A 249 5.79 1.03 -18.76
C ARG A 249 4.87 -0.08 -18.25
N TRP A 250 4.66 -0.15 -16.94
CA TRP A 250 3.77 -1.14 -16.32
C TRP A 250 2.31 -0.70 -16.32
N GLY A 251 2.04 0.60 -16.27
CA GLY A 251 0.67 1.13 -16.10
C GLY A 251 0.03 1.80 -17.30
N GLY A 252 0.77 2.06 -18.37
CA GLY A 252 0.28 2.83 -19.51
C GLY A 252 -0.48 1.99 -20.53
N TYR A 253 -1.40 1.13 -20.06
CA TYR A 253 -2.34 0.40 -20.91
C TYR A 253 -3.75 0.92 -20.65
N ALA A 254 -4.44 1.40 -21.68
CA ALA A 254 -5.76 1.97 -21.55
C ALA A 254 -6.84 0.90 -21.40
N TYR A 255 -7.91 1.24 -20.67
CA TYR A 255 -9.09 0.41 -20.46
C TYR A 255 -10.36 1.27 -20.58
N GLY A 256 -11.45 0.69 -21.04
CA GLY A 256 -12.73 1.37 -21.22
C GLY A 256 -13.79 0.44 -21.79
N SER A 257 -14.86 0.99 -22.35
CA SER A 257 -15.99 0.24 -22.91
C SER A 257 -15.59 -0.60 -24.13
N ASP A 258 -14.77 -0.02 -25.01
CA ASP A 258 -14.29 -0.65 -26.26
C ASP A 258 -12.76 -0.84 -26.28
N VAL A 259 -12.09 -0.60 -25.14
CA VAL A 259 -10.63 -0.63 -25.01
C VAL A 259 -10.25 -1.61 -23.90
N TYR A 260 -9.38 -2.56 -24.20
CA TYR A 260 -8.94 -3.58 -23.24
C TYR A 260 -7.44 -3.79 -23.27
N GLY A 261 -6.71 -3.00 -22.49
CA GLY A 261 -5.26 -3.13 -22.33
C GLY A 261 -4.47 -2.67 -23.55
N GLU A 262 -4.96 -1.65 -24.27
CA GLU A 262 -4.23 -1.08 -25.41
C GLU A 262 -3.05 -0.24 -24.93
N GLU A 263 -1.90 -0.38 -25.59
CA GLU A 263 -0.70 0.38 -25.23
C GLU A 263 -0.90 1.88 -25.48
N ALA A 264 -0.81 2.69 -24.43
CA ALA A 264 -1.14 4.12 -24.45
C ALA A 264 -0.10 4.97 -23.70
N PHE A 265 1.20 4.65 -23.78
CA PHE A 265 2.24 5.32 -22.97
C PHE A 265 2.29 6.83 -23.15
N SER A 266 2.29 7.30 -24.41
CA SER A 266 2.36 8.75 -24.69
C SER A 266 1.17 9.48 -24.10
N GLU A 267 0.00 8.86 -24.15
CA GLU A 267 -1.20 9.42 -23.58
C GLU A 267 -1.20 9.35 -22.05
N PHE A 268 -0.73 8.25 -21.47
CA PHE A 268 -0.63 8.13 -20.02
C PHE A 268 0.35 9.18 -19.45
N ARG A 269 1.46 9.48 -20.14
CA ARG A 269 2.34 10.59 -19.77
C ARG A 269 1.62 11.94 -19.83
N ARG A 270 0.84 12.19 -20.89
CA ARG A 270 0.00 13.39 -21.02
C ARG A 270 -0.99 13.49 -19.86
N ALA A 271 -1.64 12.39 -19.49
CA ALA A 271 -2.56 12.33 -18.37
C ALA A 271 -1.86 12.62 -17.04
N LEU A 272 -0.73 11.97 -16.77
CA LEU A 272 0.04 12.19 -15.55
C LEU A 272 0.53 13.64 -15.41
N SER A 273 0.82 14.32 -16.52
CA SER A 273 1.23 15.74 -16.49
C SER A 273 0.14 16.70 -15.98
N THR A 274 -1.14 16.31 -16.04
CA THR A 274 -2.26 17.13 -15.54
C THR A 274 -2.51 16.95 -14.04
N VAL A 275 -2.04 15.84 -13.45
CA VAL A 275 -2.30 15.49 -12.05
C VAL A 275 -1.69 16.54 -11.11
N ARG A 276 -2.46 16.97 -10.11
CA ARG A 276 -2.04 17.95 -9.10
C ARG A 276 -2.14 17.42 -7.67
N ALA A 277 -2.95 16.40 -7.44
CA ALA A 277 -2.99 15.65 -6.19
C ALA A 277 -3.18 14.16 -6.46
N VAL A 278 -2.63 13.30 -5.60
CA VAL A 278 -2.88 11.85 -5.56
C VAL A 278 -3.60 11.53 -4.27
N SER A 279 -4.66 10.72 -4.36
CA SER A 279 -5.45 10.29 -3.19
C SER A 279 -5.11 8.85 -2.80
N VAL A 280 -4.86 8.63 -1.50
CA VAL A 280 -4.53 7.32 -0.91
C VAL A 280 -5.56 6.99 0.17
N ASN A 281 -6.38 5.95 -0.02
CA ASN A 281 -7.36 5.54 0.98
C ASN A 281 -6.86 4.39 1.86
N GLN A 282 -7.14 4.48 3.17
CA GLN A 282 -6.94 3.41 4.14
C GLN A 282 -8.25 3.13 4.87
N SER A 283 -8.79 1.92 4.66
CA SER A 283 -10.09 1.50 5.21
C SER A 283 -9.99 0.50 6.38
N SER A 284 -8.77 0.15 6.81
CA SER A 284 -8.48 -0.85 7.85
C SER A 284 -7.46 -0.34 8.87
N HIS A 285 -7.67 -0.71 10.14
CA HIS A 285 -6.73 -0.44 11.23
C HIS A 285 -5.54 -1.40 11.19
N GLU A 286 -5.78 -2.62 10.73
CA GLU A 286 -4.84 -3.73 10.62
C GLU A 286 -3.86 -3.53 9.47
N TRP A 287 -4.29 -2.84 8.41
CA TRP A 287 -3.52 -2.61 7.20
C TRP A 287 -3.36 -1.11 6.91
N ASP A 288 -2.12 -0.63 7.07
CA ASP A 288 -1.69 0.75 6.79
C ASP A 288 -0.80 0.88 5.54
N VAL A 289 -0.43 2.12 5.18
CA VAL A 289 0.40 2.42 4.00
C VAL A 289 1.83 1.87 4.07
N LEU A 290 2.33 1.42 5.22
CA LEU A 290 3.62 0.74 5.39
C LEU A 290 3.50 -0.78 5.41
N SER A 291 2.28 -1.32 5.41
CA SER A 291 2.05 -2.77 5.54
C SER A 291 2.27 -3.55 4.24
N CYS A 292 2.30 -2.86 3.09
CA CYS A 292 2.53 -3.49 1.78
C CYS A 292 3.22 -2.53 0.81
N CYS A 293 4.18 -3.04 0.03
CA CYS A 293 4.91 -2.26 -0.98
C CYS A 293 4.01 -1.75 -2.11
N CYS A 294 2.85 -2.36 -2.35
CA CYS A 294 1.88 -1.88 -3.35
C CYS A 294 1.46 -0.43 -3.10
N HIS A 295 1.44 0.05 -1.85
CA HIS A 295 1.04 1.43 -1.56
C HIS A 295 1.99 2.45 -2.19
N PHE A 296 3.28 2.37 -1.89
CA PHE A 296 4.27 3.26 -2.51
C PHE A 296 4.43 2.97 -4.01
N ALA A 297 4.29 1.72 -4.45
CA ALA A 297 4.48 1.38 -5.85
C ALA A 297 3.39 1.99 -6.75
N PHE A 298 2.13 1.98 -6.32
CA PHE A 298 1.02 2.56 -7.07
C PHE A 298 0.89 4.06 -6.82
N HIS A 299 0.75 4.49 -5.56
CA HIS A 299 0.47 5.89 -5.24
C HIS A 299 1.75 6.74 -5.29
N GLY A 300 2.81 6.28 -4.63
CA GLY A 300 4.12 6.93 -4.73
C GLY A 300 4.65 6.92 -6.16
N GLY A 301 4.53 5.80 -6.89
CA GLY A 301 4.89 5.72 -8.31
C GLY A 301 4.10 6.70 -9.18
N MET A 302 2.81 6.89 -8.91
CA MET A 302 1.99 7.91 -9.57
C MET A 302 2.49 9.33 -9.26
N VAL A 303 2.84 9.61 -8.00
CA VAL A 303 3.44 10.90 -7.60
C VAL A 303 4.75 11.13 -8.38
N ALA A 304 5.68 10.17 -8.36
CA ALA A 304 6.95 10.27 -9.08
C ALA A 304 6.74 10.56 -10.57
N ALA A 305 5.83 9.82 -11.22
CA ALA A 305 5.57 9.97 -12.64
C ALA A 305 4.84 11.28 -12.99
N ALA A 306 3.89 11.70 -12.16
CA ALA A 306 3.17 12.95 -12.35
C ALA A 306 4.10 14.17 -12.16
N GLU A 307 4.94 14.18 -11.13
CA GLU A 307 5.95 15.24 -10.93
C GLU A 307 6.96 15.28 -12.08
N HIS A 308 7.45 14.10 -12.50
CA HIS A 308 8.40 14.01 -13.61
C HIS A 308 7.83 14.56 -14.94
N HIS A 309 6.58 14.25 -15.27
CA HIS A 309 5.98 14.68 -16.53
C HIS A 309 5.34 16.07 -16.49
N SER A 310 4.93 16.55 -15.32
CA SER A 310 4.38 17.91 -15.17
C SER A 310 5.47 18.96 -14.91
N GLY A 311 6.59 18.56 -14.29
CA GLY A 311 7.59 19.49 -13.75
C GLY A 311 7.08 20.28 -12.53
N GLU A 312 5.89 19.97 -12.02
CA GLU A 312 5.28 20.60 -10.85
C GLU A 312 5.22 19.61 -9.69
N ARG A 313 5.17 20.13 -8.45
CA ARG A 313 4.94 19.32 -7.26
C ARG A 313 3.50 18.80 -7.25
N VAL A 314 3.31 17.54 -6.85
CA VAL A 314 1.99 16.89 -6.79
C VAL A 314 1.65 16.52 -5.35
N GLU A 315 0.58 17.06 -4.79
CA GLU A 315 0.19 16.73 -3.40
C GLU A 315 -0.20 15.26 -3.27
N CYS A 316 0.02 14.66 -2.10
CA CYS A 316 -0.37 13.27 -1.84
C CYS A 316 -1.14 13.21 -0.53
N TYR A 317 -2.45 13.02 -0.62
CA TYR A 317 -3.34 13.04 0.54
C TYR A 317 -3.71 11.61 0.95
N HIS A 318 -3.40 11.29 2.20
CA HIS A 318 -3.88 10.09 2.88
C HIS A 318 -5.26 10.35 3.47
N HIS A 319 -6.18 9.42 3.24
CA HIS A 319 -7.49 9.40 3.83
C HIS A 319 -7.62 8.19 4.73
N ASP A 320 -7.81 8.45 6.02
CA ASP A 320 -8.17 7.44 7.00
C ASP A 320 -9.70 7.35 7.05
N THR A 321 -10.22 6.26 6.51
CA THR A 321 -11.64 5.95 6.55
C THR A 321 -11.95 4.83 7.52
N THR A 322 -11.00 4.33 8.33
CA THR A 322 -11.19 3.12 9.17
C THR A 322 -12.46 3.20 10.01
N ASP A 323 -12.77 4.40 10.52
CA ASP A 323 -14.09 4.80 10.99
C ASP A 323 -14.86 5.56 9.89
N PRO A 324 -15.88 4.95 9.25
CA PRO A 324 -16.63 5.60 8.17
C PRO A 324 -17.49 6.78 8.64
N HIS A 325 -17.67 6.98 9.95
CA HIS A 325 -18.34 8.15 10.49
C HIS A 325 -17.39 9.32 10.73
N ARG A 326 -16.07 9.08 10.72
CA ARG A 326 -15.04 10.07 10.95
C ARG A 326 -13.89 9.90 9.95
N VAL A 327 -14.11 10.42 8.74
CA VAL A 327 -13.09 10.48 7.69
C VAL A 327 -12.05 11.54 8.06
N ILE A 328 -10.78 11.14 8.15
CA ILE A 328 -9.66 12.05 8.39
C ILE A 328 -8.81 12.14 7.13
N THR A 329 -8.31 13.32 6.81
CA THR A 329 -7.46 13.55 5.63
C THR A 329 -6.23 14.33 6.03
N ARG A 330 -5.06 13.86 5.60
CA ARG A 330 -3.74 14.40 5.94
C ARG A 330 -2.81 14.35 4.74
N PRO A 331 -1.75 15.16 4.69
CA PRO A 331 -0.60 14.89 3.84
C PRO A 331 -0.01 13.51 4.16
N ILE A 332 0.48 12.79 3.16
CA ILE A 332 1.07 11.45 3.35
C ILE A 332 2.23 11.46 4.34
N GLU A 333 3.00 12.55 4.39
CA GLU A 333 4.12 12.77 5.30
C GLU A 333 3.70 12.68 6.77
N GLU A 334 2.57 13.29 7.11
CA GLU A 334 2.04 13.28 8.47
C GLU A 334 1.66 11.85 8.88
N GLU A 335 1.06 11.07 7.98
CA GLU A 335 0.73 9.66 8.27
C GLU A 335 1.99 8.80 8.36
N LEU A 336 3.01 9.02 7.52
CA LEU A 336 4.27 8.27 7.60
C LEU A 336 4.99 8.51 8.93
N VAL A 337 5.08 9.77 9.39
CA VAL A 337 5.60 10.10 10.73
C VAL A 337 4.80 9.40 11.82
N ARG A 338 3.47 9.48 11.74
CA ARG A 338 2.57 8.84 12.71
C ARG A 338 2.78 7.33 12.77
N LEU A 339 2.93 6.65 11.63
CA LEU A 339 3.15 5.20 11.59
C LEU A 339 4.55 4.81 12.10
N VAL A 340 5.56 5.64 11.87
CA VAL A 340 6.88 5.44 12.47
C VAL A 340 6.77 5.51 13.99
N GLU A 341 6.12 6.53 14.53
CA GLU A 341 5.94 6.68 15.98
C GLU A 341 5.08 5.59 16.61
N GLN A 342 3.98 5.20 15.95
CA GLN A 342 3.03 4.25 16.51
C GLN A 342 3.47 2.80 16.38
N LYS A 343 4.35 2.48 15.43
CA LYS A 343 4.78 1.10 15.14
C LYS A 343 6.29 0.96 15.13
N LEU A 344 6.99 1.53 14.14
CA LEU A 344 8.41 1.25 13.90
C LEU A 344 9.33 1.68 15.06
N ALA A 345 8.95 2.71 15.81
CA ALA A 345 9.67 3.25 16.96
C ALA A 345 8.94 3.05 18.29
N ASN A 346 7.82 2.33 18.28
CA ASN A 346 7.04 2.07 19.48
C ASN A 346 7.52 0.79 20.17
N ASP A 347 8.05 0.94 21.38
CA ASP A 347 8.56 -0.18 22.19
C ASP A 347 7.49 -1.26 22.43
N GLU A 348 6.24 -0.89 22.72
CA GLU A 348 5.17 -1.87 22.94
C GLU A 348 4.88 -2.69 21.68
N TRP A 349 4.92 -2.04 20.51
CA TRP A 349 4.70 -2.74 19.24
C TRP A 349 5.89 -3.64 18.89
N ILE A 350 7.12 -3.16 19.09
CA ILE A 350 8.35 -3.92 18.83
C ILE A 350 8.41 -5.16 19.73
N GLU A 351 8.14 -5.01 21.02
CA GLU A 351 8.11 -6.14 21.97
C GLU A 351 7.04 -7.16 21.58
N ALA A 352 5.83 -6.71 21.21
CA ALA A 352 4.79 -7.61 20.72
C ALA A 352 5.22 -8.35 19.43
N MET A 353 5.96 -7.71 18.53
CA MET A 353 6.52 -8.40 17.35
C MET A 353 7.60 -9.42 17.75
N LEU A 354 8.44 -9.11 18.74
CA LEU A 354 9.50 -10.01 19.21
C LEU A 354 8.95 -11.31 19.81
N GLU A 355 7.74 -11.30 20.38
CA GLU A 355 7.05 -12.53 20.83
C GLU A 355 6.80 -13.54 19.68
N HIS A 356 6.84 -13.07 18.43
CA HIS A 356 6.68 -13.89 17.22
C HIS A 356 8.01 -14.20 16.51
N GLY A 357 9.14 -13.95 17.16
CA GLY A 357 10.50 -14.24 16.70
C GLY A 357 10.80 -13.73 15.29
N ALA A 358 11.44 -14.57 14.46
CA ALA A 358 11.86 -14.21 13.11
C ALA A 358 10.75 -13.57 12.24
N LYS A 359 9.50 -14.04 12.37
CA LYS A 359 8.36 -13.54 11.58
C LYS A 359 7.95 -12.13 12.00
N GLY A 360 8.00 -11.83 13.29
CA GLY A 360 7.68 -10.49 13.83
C GLY A 360 8.78 -9.48 13.51
N VAL A 361 10.05 -9.85 13.67
CA VAL A 361 11.17 -9.00 13.22
C VAL A 361 11.10 -8.75 11.71
N GLY A 362 10.69 -9.75 10.93
CA GLY A 362 10.42 -9.57 9.49
C GLY A 362 9.28 -8.58 9.18
N GLU A 363 8.25 -8.48 10.01
CA GLU A 363 7.18 -7.47 9.85
C GLU A 363 7.65 -6.04 10.16
N TRP A 364 8.59 -5.90 11.11
CA TRP A 364 9.26 -4.62 11.37
C TRP A 364 10.14 -4.23 10.18
N LEU A 365 11.01 -5.14 9.70
CA LEU A 365 11.88 -4.89 8.53
C LEU A 365 11.08 -4.48 7.30
N LYS A 366 10.02 -5.23 6.98
CA LYS A 366 9.17 -4.95 5.82
C LYS A 366 8.60 -3.52 5.85
N ARG A 367 8.27 -3.00 7.03
CA ARG A 367 7.76 -1.63 7.19
C ARG A 367 8.86 -0.58 7.00
N VAL A 368 10.09 -0.87 7.43
CA VAL A 368 11.27 -0.03 7.12
C VAL A 368 11.53 0.03 5.61
N GLU A 369 11.47 -1.11 4.92
CA GLU A 369 11.62 -1.15 3.46
C GLU A 369 10.51 -0.37 2.73
N ASN A 370 9.26 -0.48 3.21
CA ASN A 370 8.15 0.24 2.61
C ASN A 370 8.21 1.75 2.90
N LEU A 371 8.73 2.16 4.06
CA LEU A 371 9.01 3.57 4.36
C LEU A 371 10.04 4.13 3.37
N PHE A 372 11.13 3.39 3.15
CA PHE A 372 12.11 3.74 2.12
C PHE A 372 11.47 3.79 0.72
N GLY A 373 10.58 2.86 0.38
CA GLY A 373 9.87 2.92 -0.90
C GLY A 373 8.99 4.16 -1.07
N TRP A 374 8.32 4.61 -0.01
CA TRP A 374 7.60 5.89 0.00
C TRP A 374 8.55 7.06 -0.20
N ASP A 375 9.71 7.05 0.42
CA ASP A 375 10.72 8.08 0.25
C ASP A 375 11.31 8.10 -1.16
N ALA A 376 11.71 6.95 -1.68
CA ALA A 376 12.23 6.80 -3.05
C ALA A 376 11.25 7.33 -4.09
N THR A 377 9.95 7.12 -3.88
CA THR A 377 8.92 7.52 -4.84
C THR A 377 8.38 8.93 -4.65
N THR A 378 8.38 9.48 -3.42
CA THR A 378 7.79 10.80 -3.15
C THR A 378 8.81 11.85 -2.73
N GLY A 379 9.93 11.45 -2.14
CA GLY A 379 10.96 12.33 -1.54
C GLY A 379 10.45 13.10 -0.34
N ARG A 380 9.51 12.53 0.41
CA ARG A 380 8.74 13.24 1.44
C ARG A 380 8.80 12.60 2.82
N VAL A 381 9.61 11.56 3.02
CA VAL A 381 9.79 11.00 4.37
C VAL A 381 10.71 11.93 5.17
N PRO A 382 10.25 12.53 6.29
CA PRO A 382 11.09 13.40 7.09
C PRO A 382 12.29 12.65 7.67
N SER A 383 13.45 13.31 7.75
CA SER A 383 14.70 12.69 8.24
C SER A 383 14.57 12.12 9.66
N GLU A 384 13.75 12.75 10.51
CA GLU A 384 13.44 12.26 11.88
C GLU A 384 12.86 10.84 11.90
N CYS A 385 12.21 10.39 10.82
CA CYS A 385 11.70 9.02 10.73
C CYS A 385 12.85 8.01 10.68
N TYR A 386 13.90 8.34 9.94
CA TYR A 386 15.09 7.49 9.81
C TYR A 386 15.97 7.54 11.05
N GLU A 387 16.10 8.71 11.70
CA GLU A 387 16.77 8.84 12.99
C GLU A 387 16.13 7.95 14.07
N LYS A 388 14.79 7.88 14.10
CA LYS A 388 14.06 6.97 14.99
C LYS A 388 14.33 5.50 14.68
N ILE A 389 14.47 5.12 13.40
CA ILE A 389 14.81 3.75 13.01
C ILE A 389 16.24 3.42 13.44
N GLU A 390 17.18 4.36 13.34
CA GLU A 390 18.55 4.18 13.84
C GLU A 390 18.58 3.95 15.35
N ASP A 391 17.88 4.76 16.13
CA ASP A 391 17.73 4.56 17.58
C ASP A 391 17.18 3.16 17.91
N VAL A 392 16.15 2.71 17.19
CA VAL A 392 15.60 1.35 17.36
C VAL A 392 16.65 0.28 17.04
N LEU A 393 17.42 0.44 15.97
CA LEU A 393 18.49 -0.50 15.61
C LEU A 393 19.64 -0.51 16.62
N GLU A 394 19.89 0.59 17.33
CA GLU A 394 20.85 0.63 18.45
C GLU A 394 20.30 -0.11 19.68
N ARG A 395 19.04 0.14 20.04
CA ARG A 395 18.40 -0.44 21.23
C ARG A 395 18.05 -1.92 21.08
N TYR A 396 17.51 -2.31 19.92
CA TYR A 396 16.98 -3.66 19.66
C TYR A 396 17.83 -4.49 18.71
N GLY A 397 18.84 -3.90 18.05
CA GLY A 397 19.66 -4.58 17.04
C GLY A 397 20.19 -5.97 17.45
N PRO A 398 20.74 -6.16 18.66
CA PRO A 398 21.17 -7.48 19.12
C PRO A 398 20.03 -8.49 19.19
N ARG A 399 18.87 -8.12 19.76
CA ARG A 399 17.68 -8.99 19.86
C ARG A 399 17.07 -9.29 18.50
N PHE A 400 17.04 -8.30 17.61
CA PHE A 400 16.63 -8.52 16.22
C PHE A 400 17.55 -9.50 15.51
N SER A 401 18.85 -9.45 15.79
CA SER A 401 19.83 -10.35 15.17
C SER A 401 19.72 -11.78 15.69
N ASP A 402 19.41 -11.94 16.99
CA ASP A 402 19.16 -13.26 17.59
C ASP A 402 17.94 -13.96 16.95
N GLU A 403 16.90 -13.19 16.60
CA GLU A 403 15.67 -13.71 15.98
C GLU A 403 15.75 -13.81 14.44
N ASN A 404 16.33 -12.80 13.79
CA ASN A 404 16.49 -12.72 12.34
C ASN A 404 17.75 -11.90 11.97
N PRO A 405 18.90 -12.55 11.76
CA PRO A 405 20.18 -11.87 11.52
C PRO A 405 20.18 -10.98 10.27
N TYR A 406 19.36 -11.31 9.27
CA TYR A 406 19.28 -10.53 8.03
C TYR A 406 18.53 -9.21 8.21
N ALA A 407 17.62 -9.12 9.18
CA ALA A 407 16.75 -7.95 9.30
C ALA A 407 17.52 -6.68 9.67
N VAL A 408 18.50 -6.79 10.56
CA VAL A 408 19.36 -5.64 10.93
C VAL A 408 20.22 -5.22 9.75
N GLU A 409 20.78 -6.17 9.00
CA GLU A 409 21.58 -5.87 7.81
C GLU A 409 20.76 -5.14 6.75
N TYR A 410 19.62 -5.69 6.33
CA TYR A 410 18.77 -5.09 5.30
C TYR A 410 18.22 -3.73 5.73
N ALA A 411 17.81 -3.56 6.99
CA ALA A 411 17.35 -2.26 7.47
C ALA A 411 18.47 -1.20 7.36
N ARG A 412 19.70 -1.54 7.75
CA ARG A 412 20.86 -0.66 7.62
C ARG A 412 21.22 -0.38 6.16
N GLU A 413 21.10 -1.35 5.27
CA GLU A 413 21.30 -1.15 3.83
C GLU A 413 20.29 -0.13 3.26
N ARG A 414 19.02 -0.21 3.65
CA ARG A 414 18.00 0.78 3.26
C ARG A 414 18.28 2.17 3.81
N LEU A 415 18.73 2.30 5.06
CA LEU A 415 19.14 3.59 5.62
C LEU A 415 20.31 4.22 4.85
N LEU A 416 21.31 3.42 4.47
CA LEU A 416 22.41 3.90 3.63
C LEU A 416 21.95 4.35 2.25
N GLU A 417 21.00 3.63 1.65
CA GLU A 417 20.45 3.99 0.36
C GLU A 417 19.69 5.32 0.43
N ALA A 418 18.87 5.51 1.48
CA ALA A 418 18.20 6.78 1.75
C ALA A 418 19.20 7.95 1.91
N LYS A 419 20.37 7.71 2.52
CA LYS A 419 21.45 8.70 2.59
C LYS A 419 22.03 9.01 1.21
N LYS A 420 22.25 7.99 0.37
CA LYS A 420 22.82 8.16 -0.98
C LYS A 420 21.91 8.92 -1.94
N THR A 421 20.60 8.71 -1.84
CA THR A 421 19.59 9.42 -2.65
C THR A 421 19.39 10.87 -2.20
N GLY A 422 20.08 11.31 -1.14
CA GLY A 422 20.01 12.66 -0.60
C GLY A 422 18.80 12.91 0.31
N SER A 423 18.07 11.85 0.70
CA SER A 423 16.85 11.96 1.50
C SER A 423 17.12 12.19 2.99
N VAL A 424 18.34 11.92 3.48
CA VAL A 424 18.66 12.00 4.92
C VAL A 424 20.06 12.53 5.16
N ALA A 425 20.19 13.39 6.18
CA ALA A 425 21.47 13.79 6.75
C ALA A 425 21.83 12.89 7.97
N LEU A 426 22.13 11.61 7.73
CA LEU A 426 22.57 10.69 8.81
C LEU A 426 24.04 10.94 9.18
N ALA A 427 24.42 10.72 10.44
CA ALA A 427 25.80 10.82 10.89
C ALA A 427 26.74 9.90 10.08
N ASP A 428 28.00 10.32 9.86
CA ASP A 428 28.96 9.57 9.02
C ASP A 428 29.38 8.21 9.59
N ASP A 429 29.09 7.96 10.87
CA ASP A 429 29.46 6.74 11.57
C ASP A 429 28.65 5.50 11.13
N VAL A 430 27.47 5.69 10.52
CA VAL A 430 26.63 4.61 9.96
C VAL A 430 27.38 3.81 8.89
N GLY A 431 28.19 4.49 8.06
CA GLY A 431 29.01 3.85 7.03
C GLY A 431 30.13 2.98 7.59
N ARG A 432 30.63 3.27 8.81
CA ARG A 432 31.69 2.49 9.48
C ARG A 432 31.15 1.24 10.15
N VAL A 433 29.94 1.31 10.71
CA VAL A 433 29.26 0.17 11.36
C VAL A 433 28.96 -0.95 10.35
N LEU A 434 28.61 -0.60 9.11
CA LEU A 434 28.34 -1.58 8.05
C LEU A 434 29.56 -2.32 7.53
N LEU A 435 30.74 -1.68 7.47
CA LEU A 435 31.97 -2.40 7.12
C LEU A 435 32.30 -3.44 8.21
N HIS A 436 32.02 -3.13 9.47
CA HIS A 436 32.28 -4.03 10.59
C HIS A 436 31.30 -5.21 10.62
N LEU A 437 30.00 -4.96 10.47
CA LEU A 437 28.97 -6.00 10.50
C LEU A 437 28.98 -6.90 9.27
N ARG A 438 29.31 -6.37 8.07
CA ARG A 438 29.45 -7.19 6.86
C ARG A 438 30.64 -8.14 6.95
N LEU A 439 31.72 -7.70 7.59
CA LEU A 439 32.83 -8.57 7.95
C LEU A 439 32.42 -9.62 8.99
N ASP A 440 31.63 -9.27 10.01
CA ASP A 440 31.18 -10.24 11.01
C ASP A 440 30.17 -11.27 10.45
N ALA A 441 29.28 -10.87 9.55
CA ALA A 441 28.35 -11.77 8.85
C ALA A 441 29.08 -12.70 7.87
N ASP A 442 30.01 -12.18 7.06
CA ASP A 442 30.86 -12.99 6.19
C ASP A 442 31.76 -13.94 7.00
N VAL A 443 32.19 -13.52 8.21
CA VAL A 443 32.92 -14.37 9.16
C VAL A 443 32.02 -15.46 9.74
N LEU A 444 30.76 -15.17 10.09
CA LEU A 444 29.80 -16.18 10.57
C LEU A 444 29.46 -17.22 9.49
N VAL A 445 29.27 -16.78 8.24
CA VAL A 445 29.05 -17.68 7.09
C VAL A 445 30.31 -18.48 6.76
N GLY A 446 31.50 -17.87 6.88
CA GLY A 446 32.79 -18.55 6.67
C GLY A 446 33.20 -19.52 7.79
N LEU A 447 32.65 -19.38 8.99
CA LEU A 447 32.88 -20.29 10.12
C LEU A 447 32.05 -21.58 10.04
N ASP A 448 30.91 -21.57 9.33
CA ASP A 448 30.10 -22.78 9.11
C ASP A 448 30.71 -23.70 8.03
N ASP A 449 31.51 -23.12 7.11
CA ASP A 449 32.19 -23.86 6.04
C ASP A 449 33.55 -24.48 6.48
N GLN A 450 34.00 -24.23 7.72
CA GLN A 450 35.27 -24.75 8.26
C GLN A 450 35.09 -25.66 9.49
N ARG A 451 34.30 -26.72 9.35
CA ARG A 451 34.40 -27.91 10.21
C ARG A 451 35.01 -29.10 9.47
N VAL A 452 36.31 -29.02 9.17
CA VAL A 452 37.16 -30.21 9.00
C VAL A 452 38.62 -29.92 9.43
N ASP A 453 39.00 -30.56 10.55
CA ASP A 453 40.34 -31.00 10.99
C ASP A 453 41.43 -30.03 11.52
N HIS A 454 42.19 -30.58 12.46
CA HIS A 454 43.05 -30.01 13.50
C HIS A 454 44.35 -29.33 13.04
N GLY A 455 44.77 -28.28 13.78
CA GLY A 455 46.15 -27.78 13.76
C GLY A 455 46.30 -26.38 14.35
N ASP A 456 47.00 -26.28 15.48
CA ASP A 456 47.32 -25.05 16.21
C ASP A 456 48.31 -24.17 15.40
N ASP A 457 47.84 -23.10 14.78
CA ASP A 457 48.65 -21.91 14.44
C ASP A 457 47.73 -20.72 14.10
N ARG A 458 47.77 -19.66 14.92
CA ARG A 458 46.99 -18.43 14.69
C ARG A 458 47.73 -17.51 13.71
N PRO A 459 47.14 -17.09 12.58
CA PRO A 459 47.75 -16.08 11.72
C PRO A 459 47.54 -14.65 12.25
N ASP A 460 48.56 -13.81 12.02
CA ASP A 460 48.60 -12.38 12.36
C ASP A 460 47.51 -11.58 11.62
N ARG A 461 46.55 -11.05 12.41
CA ARG A 461 45.31 -10.39 11.96
C ARG A 461 45.54 -9.20 11.00
N ARG A 462 46.72 -8.57 11.00
CA ARG A 462 46.98 -7.41 10.13
C ARG A 462 47.23 -7.76 8.67
N ARG A 463 47.73 -8.95 8.35
CA ARG A 463 48.04 -9.35 6.96
C ARG A 463 46.85 -9.89 6.18
N VAL A 464 45.80 -10.33 6.87
CA VAL A 464 44.57 -10.82 6.24
C VAL A 464 43.73 -9.65 5.73
N LEU A 465 43.66 -8.55 6.47
CA LEU A 465 42.86 -7.36 6.15
C LEU A 465 43.21 -6.71 4.80
N ASP A 466 44.50 -6.57 4.47
CA ASP A 466 44.94 -5.92 3.21
C ASP A 466 44.63 -6.74 1.95
N ARG A 467 44.52 -8.08 2.05
CA ARG A 467 44.16 -8.93 0.90
C ARG A 467 42.66 -8.96 0.64
N THR A 468 41.85 -8.77 1.67
CA THR A 468 40.38 -8.86 1.59
C THR A 468 39.78 -7.59 0.96
N GLU A 469 40.31 -6.40 1.26
CA GLU A 469 39.85 -5.15 0.61
C GLU A 469 39.98 -5.21 -0.92
N GLN A 470 41.09 -5.76 -1.44
CA GLN A 470 41.29 -5.89 -2.88
C GLN A 470 40.36 -6.93 -3.53
N GLN A 471 39.92 -7.93 -2.78
CA GLN A 471 38.99 -8.96 -3.28
C GLN A 471 37.53 -8.48 -3.26
N VAL A 472 37.13 -7.65 -2.28
CA VAL A 472 35.79 -7.06 -2.19
C VAL A 472 35.53 -6.07 -3.33
N VAL A 473 36.52 -5.22 -3.66
CA VAL A 473 36.44 -4.32 -4.82
C VAL A 473 36.38 -5.10 -6.15
N ALA A 474 37.04 -6.27 -6.22
CA ALA A 474 36.97 -7.14 -7.39
C ALA A 474 35.63 -7.91 -7.50
N ALA A 475 34.99 -8.26 -6.39
CA ALA A 475 33.68 -8.93 -6.36
C ALA A 475 32.53 -7.98 -6.74
N GLN A 476 32.58 -6.72 -6.30
CA GLN A 476 31.64 -5.69 -6.73
C GLN A 476 31.72 -5.42 -8.24
N ARG A 477 32.92 -5.44 -8.84
CA ARG A 477 33.10 -5.31 -10.30
C ARG A 477 32.64 -6.54 -11.09
N ARG A 478 32.61 -7.73 -10.50
CA ARG A 478 32.13 -8.97 -11.17
C ARG A 478 30.60 -9.09 -11.21
N ARG A 479 29.86 -8.36 -10.36
CA ARG A 479 28.38 -8.33 -10.42
C ARG A 479 27.81 -7.43 -11.53
N HIS A 480 28.63 -6.64 -12.20
CA HIS A 480 28.23 -5.85 -13.38
C HIS A 480 28.28 -6.60 -14.72
N TYR A 481 28.43 -7.94 -14.71
CA TYR A 481 28.45 -8.75 -15.93
C TYR A 481 27.79 -10.11 -15.73
N VAL A 482 26.47 -10.15 -15.51
CA VAL A 482 25.63 -11.28 -15.94
C VAL A 482 24.26 -10.74 -16.34
N GLY A 483 24.16 -10.21 -17.56
CA GLY A 483 22.90 -10.12 -18.29
C GLY A 483 22.77 -11.35 -19.18
N ALA A 484 21.75 -12.19 -18.95
CA ALA A 484 21.19 -13.10 -19.94
C ALA A 484 19.76 -13.51 -19.52
N PRO A 485 18.83 -13.70 -20.48
CA PRO A 485 17.39 -13.66 -20.26
C PRO A 485 16.82 -15.03 -19.87
N VAL A 486 15.81 -15.06 -19.00
CA VAL A 486 14.97 -16.25 -18.82
C VAL A 486 13.66 -16.03 -19.57
N GLY A 487 13.69 -16.39 -20.86
CA GLY A 487 12.50 -16.64 -21.66
C GLY A 487 12.35 -18.15 -21.89
N GLY A 488 11.14 -18.66 -21.65
CA GLY A 488 10.61 -19.89 -22.23
C GLY A 488 10.95 -21.20 -21.53
N LEU A 489 9.92 -21.88 -21.00
CA LEU A 489 9.50 -23.19 -21.49
C LEU A 489 8.09 -23.54 -20.98
N VAL A 490 7.26 -23.92 -21.94
CA VAL A 490 5.88 -24.39 -21.83
C VAL A 490 5.85 -25.79 -21.24
N GLY A 491 4.82 -26.05 -20.42
CA GLY A 491 4.32 -27.37 -20.02
C GLY A 491 2.87 -27.23 -19.59
#